data_AF-A0A820LFP4-F1
#
_entry.id   AF-A0A820LFP4-F1
#
_cell.length_a   1.000
_cell.length_b   1.000
_cell.length_c   1.000
_cell.angle_alpha   90.00
_cell.angle_beta   90.00
_cell.angle_gamma   90.00
#
_symmetry.space_group_name_H-M   'P 1'
#
loop_
_entity.id
_entity.type
_entity.pdbx_description
1 polymer ?
#
loop_
_entity_poly.entity_id
_entity_poly.type
_entity_poly.pdbx_seq_one_letter_code
_entity_poly.pdbx_strand_id
1 'polypeptide(L)'
;DKQDAPSDASYNQKWTFSTAMLYSATLITTVGFGNIAPKSMSGKLITCLYAMIGIPIMIVYLTNTSNILVFIFIRYYSMIYNFIHRIKRRWRRRRQSKLSVEIENETVQHNVPIIVAFGVLVLYIVAGGILFSYWEGWAYDDTLWHVKVQSERFDRLIDNELAHMQADEEKLADKQH
;
A
#
# COMPACT_ATOMS: atom_id res chain seq x y z
N ASP A 1 -36.07 26.86 28.63
CA ASP A 1 -34.69 27.11 28.18
C ASP A 1 -33.78 26.09 28.84
N LYS A 2 -32.75 25.62 28.13
CA LYS A 2 -31.89 24.42 28.36
C LYS A 2 -32.24 23.20 27.52
N GLN A 3 -31.91 23.31 26.23
CA GLN A 3 -31.78 22.21 25.28
C GLN A 3 -30.29 22.07 24.89
N ASP A 4 -29.39 21.84 25.86
CA ASP A 4 -27.96 21.68 25.59
C ASP A 4 -27.46 20.35 26.17
N ALA A 5 -27.25 19.35 25.31
CA ALA A 5 -26.09 18.43 25.30
C ALA A 5 -26.32 17.12 24.47
N PRO A 6 -26.30 17.16 23.12
CA PRO A 6 -26.07 15.96 22.30
C PRO A 6 -24.59 15.77 21.90
N SER A 7 -23.69 16.72 22.22
CA SER A 7 -22.31 16.72 21.73
C SER A 7 -21.39 15.71 22.42
N ASP A 8 -21.54 15.52 23.73
CA ASP A 8 -20.52 14.81 24.52
C ASP A 8 -20.69 13.30 24.44
N ALA A 9 -21.94 12.83 24.37
CA ALA A 9 -22.25 11.42 24.14
C ALA A 9 -21.72 10.93 22.78
N SER A 10 -21.89 11.73 21.72
CA SER A 10 -21.39 11.38 20.38
C SER A 10 -19.86 11.39 20.29
N TYR A 11 -19.17 12.26 21.04
CA TYR A 11 -17.71 12.27 21.12
C TYR A 11 -17.17 11.05 21.87
N ASN A 12 -17.77 10.69 23.01
CA ASN A 12 -17.41 9.49 23.76
C ASN A 12 -17.70 8.20 22.97
N GLN A 13 -18.74 8.20 22.13
CA GLN A 13 -19.04 7.09 21.24
C GLN A 13 -17.98 6.92 20.12
N LYS A 14 -17.28 7.99 19.72
CA LYS A 14 -16.16 7.92 18.77
C LYS A 14 -14.87 7.38 19.41
N TRP A 15 -14.67 7.63 20.71
CA TRP A 15 -13.52 7.15 21.48
C TRP A 15 -13.87 5.88 22.27
N THR A 16 -13.94 4.76 21.56
CA THR A 16 -13.97 3.43 22.17
C THR A 16 -12.54 2.91 22.33
N PHE A 17 -12.33 1.90 23.18
CA PHE A 17 -11.02 1.29 23.37
C PHE A 17 -10.40 0.83 22.04
N SER A 18 -11.21 0.21 21.16
CA SER A 18 -10.77 -0.25 19.85
C SER A 18 -10.36 0.90 18.92
N THR A 19 -11.12 2.00 18.88
CA THR A 19 -10.77 3.17 18.05
C THR A 19 -9.57 3.93 18.61
N ALA A 20 -9.40 3.94 19.94
CA ALA A 20 -8.21 4.49 20.57
C ALA A 20 -6.94 3.66 20.27
N MET A 21 -7.04 2.33 20.27
CA MET A 21 -5.94 1.43 19.88
C MET A 21 -5.59 1.58 18.39
N LEU A 22 -6.59 1.72 17.53
CA LEU A 22 -6.37 2.00 16.11
C LEU A 22 -5.72 3.37 15.90
N TYR A 23 -6.17 4.38 16.65
CA TYR A 23 -5.57 5.72 16.62
C TYR A 23 -4.09 5.68 17.05
N SER A 24 -3.74 4.98 18.12
CA SER A 24 -2.35 4.85 18.55
C SER A 24 -1.50 4.07 17.55
N ALA A 25 -2.01 2.97 17.01
CA ALA A 25 -1.33 2.18 15.97
C ALA A 25 -1.05 3.02 14.72
N THR A 26 -2.04 3.77 14.23
CA THR A 26 -1.92 4.60 13.02
C THR A 26 -1.04 5.83 13.21
N LEU A 27 -0.93 6.35 14.43
CA LEU A 27 0.00 7.42 14.78
C LEU A 27 1.45 6.93 14.73
N ILE A 28 1.71 5.77 15.33
CA ILE A 28 3.04 5.19 15.39
C ILE A 28 3.50 4.67 14.01
N THR A 29 2.59 4.11 13.21
CA THR A 29 2.85 3.64 11.84
C THR A 29 2.86 4.77 10.80
N THR A 30 2.67 6.02 11.24
CA THR A 30 2.62 7.24 10.41
C THR A 30 1.60 7.20 9.26
N VAL A 31 0.59 6.33 9.34
CA VAL A 31 -0.52 6.25 8.36
C VAL A 31 -1.47 7.44 8.53
N GLY A 32 -1.86 7.73 9.78
CA GLY A 32 -2.64 8.91 10.16
C GLY A 32 -3.94 9.12 9.36
N PHE A 33 -4.97 8.30 9.56
CA PHE A 33 -6.26 8.42 8.83
C PHE A 33 -7.02 9.75 8.99
N GLY A 34 -6.66 10.60 9.97
CA GLY A 34 -7.25 11.93 10.17
C GLY A 34 -8.70 11.99 10.65
N ASN A 35 -9.44 10.87 10.65
CA ASN A 35 -10.86 10.83 11.02
C ASN A 35 -11.13 11.03 12.53
N ILE A 36 -10.17 10.67 13.39
CA ILE A 36 -10.28 10.77 14.85
C ILE A 36 -9.01 11.44 15.38
N ALA A 37 -9.15 12.58 16.07
CA ALA A 37 -8.04 13.33 16.62
C ALA A 37 -8.44 14.00 17.96
N PRO A 38 -7.50 14.13 18.92
CA PRO A 38 -7.77 14.77 20.20
C PRO A 38 -8.04 16.26 20.00
N LYS A 39 -9.18 16.73 20.52
CA LYS A 39 -9.56 18.16 20.44
C LYS A 39 -8.87 19.01 21.52
N SER A 40 -8.56 18.41 22.67
CA SER A 40 -7.93 19.06 23.82
C SER A 40 -6.47 19.42 23.57
N MET A 41 -6.01 20.57 24.08
CA MET A 41 -4.60 21.00 24.01
C MET A 41 -3.65 19.97 24.65
N SER A 42 -4.01 19.44 25.83
CA SER A 42 -3.24 18.41 26.54
C SER A 42 -3.13 17.11 25.73
N GLY A 43 -4.23 16.64 25.14
CA GLY A 43 -4.24 15.46 24.28
C GLY A 43 -3.33 15.60 23.04
N LYS A 44 -3.31 16.77 22.40
CA LYS A 44 -2.41 17.03 21.26
C LYS A 44 -0.94 16.96 21.67
N LEU A 45 -0.58 17.54 22.82
CA LEU A 45 0.79 17.50 23.34
C LEU A 45 1.24 16.06 23.65
N ILE A 46 0.39 15.27 24.29
CA ILE A 46 0.66 13.86 24.61
C ILE A 46 0.84 13.05 23.32
N THR A 47 -0.02 13.26 22.32
CA THR A 47 0.10 12.62 21.01
C THR A 47 1.43 12.95 20.34
N CYS A 48 1.87 14.21 20.36
CA CYS A 48 3.17 14.60 19.79
C CYS A 48 4.34 13.88 20.46
N LEU A 49 4.36 13.83 21.80
CA LEU A 49 5.40 13.13 22.57
C LEU A 49 5.38 11.61 22.30
N TYR A 50 4.18 11.03 22.21
CA TYR A 50 3.99 9.61 21.90
C TYR A 50 4.50 9.25 20.49
N ALA A 51 4.22 10.09 19.49
CA ALA A 51 4.74 9.91 18.13
C ALA A 51 6.27 10.02 18.08
N MET A 52 6.85 11.01 18.76
CA MET A 52 8.30 11.25 18.76
C MET A 52 9.11 10.05 19.27
N ILE A 53 8.59 9.32 20.25
CA ILE A 53 9.24 8.11 20.79
C ILE A 53 8.81 6.86 20.01
N GLY A 54 7.53 6.78 19.62
CA GLY A 54 6.98 5.60 18.95
C GLY A 54 7.52 5.37 17.53
N ILE A 55 7.76 6.43 16.76
CA ILE A 55 8.25 6.33 15.37
C ILE A 55 9.65 5.69 15.33
N PRO A 56 10.66 6.15 16.09
CA PRO A 56 11.97 5.50 16.14
C PRO A 56 11.89 4.02 16.55
N ILE A 57 11.08 3.70 17.57
CA ILE A 57 10.88 2.33 18.03
C ILE A 57 10.30 1.46 16.90
N MET A 58 9.33 1.96 16.15
CA MET A 58 8.79 1.23 15.00
C MET A 58 9.79 1.06 13.88
N ILE A 59 10.62 2.06 13.58
CA ILE A 59 11.63 1.93 12.53
C ILE A 59 12.60 0.80 12.88
N VAL A 60 13.05 0.72 14.15
CA VAL A 60 13.90 -0.37 14.63
C VAL A 60 13.18 -1.72 14.54
N TYR A 61 11.92 -1.77 14.98
CA TYR A 61 11.10 -2.97 14.88
C TYR A 61 10.94 -3.44 13.42
N LEU A 62 10.55 -2.54 12.52
CA LEU A 62 10.38 -2.83 11.09
C LEU A 62 11.68 -3.30 10.45
N THR A 63 12.82 -2.71 10.81
CA THR A 63 14.14 -3.13 10.30
C THR A 63 14.46 -4.57 10.72
N ASN A 64 14.13 -4.94 11.95
CA ASN A 64 14.34 -6.30 12.44
C ASN A 64 13.38 -7.30 11.78
N THR A 65 12.10 -6.93 11.65
CA THR A 65 11.07 -7.76 11.00
C THR A 65 11.31 -7.90 9.50
N SER A 66 11.79 -6.85 8.83
CA SER A 66 12.06 -6.88 7.39
C SER A 66 13.13 -7.90 7.03
N ASN A 67 14.14 -8.09 7.89
CA ASN A 67 15.17 -9.10 7.66
C ASN A 67 14.56 -10.51 7.62
N ILE A 68 13.67 -10.83 8.56
CA ILE A 68 12.95 -12.12 8.58
C ILE A 68 12.11 -12.28 7.31
N LEU A 69 11.38 -11.24 6.91
CA LEU A 69 10.59 -11.26 5.68
C LEU A 69 11.48 -11.48 4.45
N VAL A 70 12.61 -10.79 4.35
CA VAL A 70 13.59 -10.97 3.25
C VAL A 70 14.12 -12.41 3.22
N PHE A 71 14.43 -13.02 4.36
CA PHE A 71 14.84 -14.43 4.41
C PHE A 71 13.74 -15.37 3.89
N ILE A 72 12.48 -15.13 4.28
CA ILE A 72 11.34 -15.91 3.79
C ILE A 72 11.18 -15.72 2.28
N PHE A 73 11.28 -14.49 1.77
CA PHE A 73 11.23 -14.21 0.34
C PHE A 73 12.34 -14.93 -0.41
N ILE A 74 13.60 -14.81 0.02
CA ILE A 74 14.73 -15.51 -0.60
C ILE A 74 14.53 -17.03 -0.59
N ARG A 75 14.01 -17.57 0.51
CA ARG A 75 13.68 -19.00 0.62
C ARG A 75 12.61 -19.42 -0.37
N TYR A 76 11.55 -18.63 -0.49
CA TYR A 76 10.46 -18.84 -1.43
C TYR A 76 10.94 -18.76 -2.89
N TYR A 77 11.73 -17.73 -3.23
CA TYR A 77 12.35 -17.60 -4.55
C TYR A 77 13.24 -18.81 -4.88
N SER A 78 14.07 -19.25 -3.92
CA SER A 78 14.93 -20.44 -4.10
C SER A 78 14.11 -21.71 -4.31
N MET A 79 12.96 -21.83 -3.63
CA MET A 79 12.04 -22.96 -3.81
C MET A 79 11.45 -22.97 -5.22
N ILE A 80 10.93 -21.84 -5.70
CA ILE A 80 10.38 -21.70 -7.06
C ILE A 80 11.45 -21.92 -8.12
N TYR A 81 12.63 -21.31 -7.96
CA TYR A 81 13.75 -21.49 -8.88
C TYR A 81 14.12 -22.97 -9.01
N ASN A 82 14.27 -23.67 -7.88
CA ASN A 82 14.55 -25.09 -7.87
C ASN A 82 13.39 -25.93 -8.43
N PHE A 83 12.14 -25.51 -8.22
CA PHE A 83 10.95 -26.17 -8.76
C PHE A 83 10.86 -26.03 -10.29
N ILE A 84 11.04 -24.82 -10.83
CA ILE A 84 11.11 -24.56 -12.27
C ILE A 84 12.31 -25.29 -12.87
N HIS A 85 13.48 -25.24 -12.21
CA HIS A 85 14.65 -25.98 -12.65
C HIS A 85 14.40 -27.50 -12.65
N ARG A 86 13.66 -28.05 -11.67
CA ARG A 86 13.23 -29.46 -11.66
C ARG A 86 12.28 -29.78 -12.82
N ILE A 87 11.31 -28.92 -13.10
CA ILE A 87 10.41 -29.05 -14.26
C ILE A 87 11.21 -28.99 -15.55
N LYS A 88 12.03 -27.95 -15.74
CA LYS A 88 12.91 -27.79 -16.91
C LYS A 88 13.88 -28.95 -17.07
N ARG A 89 14.40 -29.54 -15.98
CA ARG A 89 15.19 -30.79 -16.02
C ARG A 89 14.40 -31.98 -16.53
N ARG A 90 13.11 -32.08 -16.17
CA ARG A 90 12.22 -33.13 -16.67
C ARG A 90 12.00 -33.03 -18.19
N TRP A 91 12.02 -31.79 -18.72
CA TRP A 91 12.01 -31.48 -20.15
C TRP A 91 13.38 -31.63 -20.84
N ARG A 92 14.49 -31.39 -20.13
CA ARG A 92 15.85 -31.29 -20.70
C ARG A 92 16.69 -32.56 -20.50
N ARG A 93 16.11 -33.76 -20.68
CA ARG A 93 16.84 -35.05 -20.71
C ARG A 93 17.70 -35.27 -21.98
N ARG A 94 18.29 -34.23 -22.57
CA ARG A 94 19.13 -34.34 -23.80
C ARG A 94 20.48 -33.61 -23.83
N ARG A 95 20.96 -32.95 -22.77
CA ARG A 95 22.37 -32.46 -22.76
C ARG A 95 22.88 -32.15 -21.35
N GLN A 96 23.75 -33.05 -20.86
CA GLN A 96 24.68 -32.89 -19.72
C GLN A 96 25.76 -31.82 -20.02
N SER A 97 26.62 -31.29 -19.14
CA SER A 97 26.87 -31.29 -17.69
C SER A 97 27.94 -30.21 -17.38
N LYS A 98 28.14 -29.89 -16.08
CA LYS A 98 29.29 -29.22 -15.41
C LYS A 98 29.54 -27.71 -15.64
N LEU A 99 29.54 -26.92 -14.56
CA LEU A 99 30.78 -26.45 -13.90
C LEU A 99 30.43 -25.77 -12.56
N SER A 100 31.18 -26.12 -11.52
CA SER A 100 31.19 -25.52 -10.19
C SER A 100 31.71 -24.09 -10.22
N VAL A 101 31.06 -23.16 -9.53
CA VAL A 101 31.69 -21.94 -9.03
C VAL A 101 31.36 -21.85 -7.56
N GLU A 102 32.41 -21.94 -6.76
CA GLU A 102 32.42 -21.78 -5.33
C GLU A 102 32.68 -20.30 -5.01
N ILE A 103 31.80 -19.74 -4.17
CA ILE A 103 31.93 -18.58 -3.28
C ILE A 103 32.37 -17.24 -3.91
N GLU A 104 31.40 -16.36 -4.13
CA GLU A 104 31.57 -14.92 -3.93
C GLU A 104 30.46 -14.42 -3.00
N ASN A 105 30.85 -14.19 -1.74
CA ASN A 105 30.10 -13.35 -0.81
C ASN A 105 30.30 -11.90 -1.23
N GLU A 106 29.64 -11.44 -2.30
CA GLU A 106 29.36 -10.03 -2.55
C GLU A 106 28.33 -9.90 -3.68
N THR A 107 27.17 -9.32 -3.37
CA THR A 107 26.04 -9.00 -4.29
C THR A 107 25.13 -10.13 -4.78
N VAL A 108 24.34 -10.72 -3.86
CA VAL A 108 23.01 -11.31 -4.23
C VAL A 108 22.01 -10.19 -4.54
N GLN A 109 22.39 -9.21 -5.39
CA GLN A 109 21.61 -7.99 -5.58
C GLN A 109 21.17 -7.71 -7.01
N HIS A 110 21.63 -8.42 -8.04
CA HIS A 110 21.09 -8.20 -9.39
C HIS A 110 21.17 -9.45 -10.27
N ASN A 111 20.15 -10.33 -10.17
CA ASN A 111 19.56 -11.08 -11.30
C ASN A 111 18.43 -12.02 -10.84
N VAL A 112 17.54 -11.56 -9.94
CA VAL A 112 16.16 -12.01 -10.08
C VAL A 112 15.67 -11.31 -11.35
N PRO A 113 15.33 -12.03 -12.43
CA PRO A 113 14.84 -11.38 -13.63
C PRO A 113 13.66 -10.52 -13.21
N ILE A 114 13.65 -9.25 -13.58
CA ILE A 114 12.54 -8.32 -13.26
C ILE A 114 11.19 -8.95 -13.63
N ILE A 115 11.18 -9.78 -14.67
CA ILE A 115 10.07 -10.62 -15.14
C ILE A 115 9.50 -11.55 -14.05
N VAL A 116 10.34 -12.20 -13.23
CA VAL A 116 9.89 -13.10 -12.16
C VAL A 116 9.25 -12.31 -11.03
N ALA A 117 9.86 -11.20 -10.61
CA ALA A 117 9.28 -10.31 -9.60
C ALA A 117 7.94 -9.73 -10.07
N PHE A 118 7.88 -9.27 -11.32
CA PHE A 118 6.66 -8.77 -11.96
C PHE A 118 5.59 -9.86 -12.06
N GLY A 119 5.95 -11.10 -12.43
CA GLY A 119 5.02 -12.22 -12.49
C GLY A 119 4.43 -12.58 -11.11
N VAL A 120 5.25 -12.59 -10.06
CA VAL A 120 4.77 -12.80 -8.68
C VAL A 120 3.83 -11.67 -8.23
N LEU A 121 4.15 -10.42 -8.57
CA LEU A 121 3.30 -9.26 -8.28
C LEU A 121 1.94 -9.36 -8.97
N VAL A 122 1.91 -9.66 -10.27
CA VAL A 122 0.67 -9.85 -11.04
C VAL A 122 -0.15 -10.99 -10.45
N LEU A 123 0.49 -12.12 -10.12
CA LEU A 123 -0.20 -13.25 -9.48
C LEU A 123 -0.79 -12.87 -8.13
N TYR A 124 -0.07 -12.11 -7.31
CA TYR A 124 -0.56 -11.65 -6.00
C TYR A 124 -1.78 -10.73 -6.14
N ILE A 125 -1.76 -9.80 -7.11
CA ILE A 125 -2.89 -8.91 -7.40
C ILE A 125 -4.11 -9.72 -7.85
N VAL A 126 -3.93 -10.67 -8.77
CA VAL A 126 -5.02 -11.53 -9.26
C VAL A 126 -5.58 -12.39 -8.13
N ALA A 127 -4.71 -13.00 -7.33
CA ALA A 127 -5.13 -13.81 -6.18
C ALA A 127 -5.88 -12.97 -5.13
N GLY A 128 -5.43 -11.75 -4.86
CA GLY A 128 -6.14 -10.79 -4.00
C GLY A 128 -7.52 -10.44 -4.56
N GLY A 129 -7.61 -10.16 -5.86
CA GLY A 129 -8.89 -9.90 -6.53
C GLY A 129 -9.86 -11.08 -6.42
N ILE A 130 -9.39 -12.31 -6.63
CA ILE A 130 -10.19 -13.54 -6.45
C ILE A 130 -10.63 -13.69 -4.99
N LEU A 131 -9.72 -13.49 -4.04
CA LEU A 131 -9.99 -13.64 -2.60
C LEU A 131 -11.05 -12.64 -2.12
N PHE A 132 -10.91 -11.36 -2.49
CA PHE A 132 -11.88 -10.32 -2.14
C PHE A 132 -13.20 -10.52 -2.87
N SER A 133 -13.19 -10.93 -4.14
CA SER A 133 -14.40 -11.30 -4.88
C SER A 133 -15.16 -12.44 -4.19
N TYR A 134 -14.44 -13.45 -3.66
CA TYR A 134 -15.06 -14.55 -2.92
C TYR A 134 -15.60 -14.12 -1.55
N TRP A 135 -14.89 -13.25 -0.83
CA TRP A 135 -15.26 -12.85 0.51
C TRP A 135 -16.40 -11.83 0.54
N GLU A 136 -16.37 -10.86 -0.37
CA GLU A 136 -17.40 -9.83 -0.51
C GLU A 136 -18.54 -10.26 -1.45
N GLY A 137 -18.38 -11.37 -2.17
CA GLY A 137 -19.37 -11.86 -3.15
C GLY A 137 -19.48 -10.99 -4.41
N TRP A 138 -18.50 -10.12 -4.67
CA TRP A 138 -18.53 -9.23 -5.83
C TRP A 138 -18.30 -10.05 -7.10
N ALA A 139 -19.27 -10.02 -8.02
CA ALA A 139 -19.07 -10.50 -9.38
C ALA A 139 -18.05 -9.59 -10.09
N TYR A 140 -17.19 -10.16 -10.95
CA TYR A 140 -16.14 -9.42 -11.66
C TYR A 140 -16.64 -8.18 -12.43
N ASP A 141 -17.92 -8.22 -12.81
CA ASP A 141 -18.69 -7.15 -13.43
C ASP A 141 -18.65 -5.84 -12.61
N ASP A 142 -18.55 -5.96 -11.27
CA ASP A 142 -18.49 -4.81 -10.37
C ASP A 142 -17.12 -4.10 -10.34
N THR A 143 -16.05 -4.87 -10.53
CA THR A 143 -14.69 -4.28 -10.58
C THR A 143 -14.46 -3.51 -11.87
N LEU A 144 -15.05 -3.95 -12.98
CA LEU A 144 -14.96 -3.27 -14.27
C LEU A 144 -15.74 -1.96 -14.28
N TRP A 145 -16.90 -1.86 -13.61
CA TRP A 145 -17.59 -0.57 -13.49
C TRP A 145 -16.80 0.41 -12.63
N HIS A 146 -16.20 -0.03 -11.53
CA HIS A 146 -15.40 0.86 -10.68
C HIS A 146 -14.18 1.41 -11.42
N VAL A 147 -13.45 0.56 -12.15
CA VAL A 147 -12.30 1.00 -12.98
C VAL A 147 -12.76 1.97 -14.07
N LYS A 148 -13.89 1.68 -14.74
CA LYS A 148 -14.45 2.54 -15.78
C LYS A 148 -14.94 3.89 -15.22
N VAL A 149 -15.58 3.89 -14.05
CA VAL A 149 -16.02 5.11 -13.39
C VAL A 149 -14.82 5.94 -12.93
N GLN A 150 -13.74 5.31 -12.47
CA GLN A 150 -12.51 6.01 -12.12
C GLN A 150 -11.81 6.61 -13.35
N SER A 151 -11.76 5.91 -14.49
CA SER A 151 -11.21 6.48 -15.73
C SER A 151 -12.05 7.64 -16.25
N GLU A 152 -13.38 7.51 -16.30
CA GLU A 152 -14.28 8.58 -16.73
C GLU A 152 -14.26 9.79 -15.77
N ARG A 153 -13.92 9.58 -14.50
CA ARG A 153 -13.76 10.67 -13.53
C ARG A 153 -12.43 11.40 -13.74
N PHE A 154 -11.36 10.68 -14.08
CA PHE A 154 -10.08 11.27 -14.40
C PHE A 154 -10.13 12.11 -15.68
N ASP A 155 -10.78 11.61 -16.73
CA ASP A 155 -10.92 12.35 -17.99
C ASP A 155 -11.70 13.67 -17.78
N ARG A 156 -12.80 13.62 -17.00
CA ARG A 156 -13.57 14.83 -16.64
C ARG A 156 -12.78 15.85 -15.82
N LEU A 157 -11.80 15.41 -15.04
CA LEU A 157 -10.93 16.32 -14.30
C LEU A 157 -9.96 17.03 -15.25
N ILE A 158 -9.40 16.31 -16.22
CA ILE A 158 -8.53 16.90 -17.23
C ILE A 158 -9.29 17.94 -18.05
N ASP A 159 -10.50 17.59 -18.52
CA ASP A 159 -11.31 18.50 -19.34
C ASP A 159 -11.71 19.77 -18.58
N ASN A 160 -12.06 19.64 -17.30
CA ASN A 160 -12.38 20.80 -16.45
C ASN A 160 -11.17 21.70 -16.20
N GLU A 161 -10.00 21.13 -15.93
CA GLU A 161 -8.76 21.90 -15.74
C GLU A 161 -8.35 22.61 -17.05
N LEU A 162 -8.50 21.93 -18.20
CA LEU A 162 -8.22 22.52 -19.51
C LEU A 162 -9.16 23.70 -19.81
N ALA A 163 -10.45 23.55 -19.50
CA ALA A 163 -11.44 24.61 -19.68
C ALA A 163 -11.15 25.82 -18.77
N HIS A 164 -10.72 25.59 -17.53
CA HIS A 164 -10.30 26.67 -16.63
C HIS A 164 -9.06 27.41 -17.14
N MET A 165 -8.06 26.70 -17.68
CA MET A 165 -6.87 27.33 -18.26
C MET A 165 -7.21 28.21 -19.47
N GLN A 166 -8.11 27.75 -20.36
CA GLN A 166 -8.54 28.54 -21.52
C GLN A 166 -9.33 29.79 -21.12
N ALA A 167 -10.21 29.67 -20.11
CA ALA A 167 -10.98 30.81 -19.61
C ALA A 167 -10.08 31.87 -18.94
N ASP A 168 -8.99 31.46 -18.30
CA ASP A 168 -8.02 32.38 -17.72
C ASP A 168 -7.13 33.02 -18.80
N GLU A 169 -6.77 32.29 -19.86
CA GLU A 169 -6.07 32.83 -21.03
C GLU A 169 -6.91 33.89 -21.77
N GLU A 170 -8.20 33.63 -21.98
CA GLU A 170 -9.13 34.58 -22.61
C GLU A 170 -9.31 35.86 -21.77
N LYS A 171 -9.40 35.73 -20.44
CA LYS A 171 -9.43 36.89 -19.53
C LYS A 171 -8.13 37.69 -19.52
N LEU A 172 -6.98 37.04 -19.72
CA LEU A 172 -5.71 37.75 -19.88
C LEU A 172 -5.65 38.49 -21.22
N ALA A 173 -6.15 37.87 -22.29
CA ALA A 173 -6.23 38.49 -23.61
C ALA A 173 -7.15 39.72 -23.61
N ASP A 174 -8.31 39.62 -22.94
CA ASP A 174 -9.27 40.74 -22.82
C ASP A 174 -8.75 41.88 -21.93
N LYS A 175 -7.84 41.58 -20.99
CA LYS A 175 -7.13 42.62 -20.20
C LYS A 175 -5.98 43.29 -20.94
N GLN A 176 -5.51 42.73 -22.05
CA GLN A 176 -4.43 43.30 -22.86
C GLN A 176 -4.94 44.17 -24.03
N HIS A 177 -6.24 44.17 -24.30
CA HIS A 177 -6.93 45.06 -25.25
C HIS A 177 -7.59 46.25 -24.53
#